data_AF-A0A370H5D9-F1
#
_entry.id   AF-A0A370H5D9-F1
#
_cell.length_a   1.000
_cell.length_b   1.000
_cell.length_c   1.000
_cell.angle_alpha   90.00
_cell.angle_beta   90.00
_cell.angle_gamma   90.00
#
_symmetry.space_group_name_H-M   'P 1'
#
loop_
_entity.id
_entity.type
_entity.pdbx_description
1 polymer ?
#
loop_
_entity_poly.entity_id
_entity_poly.type
_entity_poly.pdbx_seq_one_letter_code
_entity_poly.pdbx_strand_id
1 'polypeptide(L)'
;MTAVEPQPVPKLEATRPYPPRLGPKGSFIYKAVTTTDPKVLGVMYLVTAMSFFLIGGVMALLMRGELARPGLQFLSPEQFNQLFTMHGTIMLLFYATAIVFGFANIVLPLQIGAPDVAFPRLNAFSYWLYLFGASMATAGFITPGGAADFGWTAYTPLSDIVHSPGVGADLWIMGLAVSGLGTILGGVNMLTTVVCLRAPGMTLFRMPIFTWNIAVTSVLVLLAFPLLTAALMGLAYDRHLGGHIYDPASGGALLYQHLFWYFGHPEVYIIALPFFGIVSEIFPVFSRKPIFGYTTLVYATLGIAALSIAVWAHHMYATGAVLLPYFSFMTFLIAVPTGVKFFNWIGTMWKGQLTFESPMLFSVGFIVTFLFGGLSGVILASPPLDFHVSDTYFVVAHFHYVLFGTIVFATYAGIYFWFPKMTGRMMDERLGKWHFWATMVGFHTTFLVQHWLGAEGMPRRYADYLPTDGFTLLNTISTIGAFILGASTLPFIWNVFKSYRYGEVVTVDDPWGYGNSLEWATTCPPPRHNFYELPRIRSERPAFELHYPHMVERMRAEAHVGWGGKAHHVKELHKVSS
;
A
#
# COMPACT_ATOMS: atom_id res chain seq x y z
N MET A 1 -57.69 33.41 19.75
CA MET A 1 -57.23 32.00 19.79
C MET A 1 -56.51 31.73 18.47
N THR A 2 -55.19 31.86 18.47
CA THR A 2 -54.33 31.50 17.34
C THR A 2 -54.11 30.00 17.41
N ALA A 3 -54.66 29.26 16.45
CA ALA A 3 -54.47 27.82 16.33
C ALA A 3 -52.98 27.54 16.02
N VAL A 4 -52.32 26.84 16.93
CA VAL A 4 -50.96 26.32 16.73
C VAL A 4 -51.05 25.18 15.72
N GLU A 5 -50.31 25.27 14.61
CA GLU A 5 -50.20 24.17 13.65
C GLU A 5 -49.67 22.91 14.34
N PRO A 6 -50.25 21.72 14.07
CA PRO A 6 -49.75 20.47 14.64
C PRO A 6 -48.32 20.23 14.14
N GLN A 7 -47.37 20.12 15.07
CA GLN A 7 -46.03 19.63 14.77
C GLN A 7 -46.13 18.27 14.05
N PRO A 8 -45.51 18.07 12.88
CA PRO A 8 -45.57 16.82 12.17
C PRO A 8 -44.96 15.72 13.05
N VAL A 9 -45.77 14.72 13.40
CA VAL A 9 -45.32 13.54 14.14
C VAL A 9 -44.23 12.86 13.30
N PRO A 10 -43.00 12.66 13.83
CA PRO A 10 -41.96 11.97 13.08
C PRO A 10 -42.46 10.56 12.71
N LYS A 11 -42.56 10.28 11.40
CA LYS A 11 -42.87 8.93 10.91
C LYS A 11 -41.74 8.00 11.35
N LEU A 12 -42.04 7.10 12.29
CA LEU A 12 -41.12 6.04 12.69
C LEU A 12 -40.98 5.08 11.51
N GLU A 13 -39.82 5.08 10.85
CA GLU A 13 -39.48 4.03 9.89
C GLU A 13 -39.17 2.74 10.63
N ALA A 14 -39.83 1.64 10.24
CA ALA A 14 -39.57 0.33 10.78
C ALA A 14 -38.19 -0.15 10.32
N THR A 15 -37.16 0.13 11.12
CA THR A 15 -35.80 -0.35 10.91
C THR A 15 -35.52 -1.55 11.80
N ARG A 16 -34.69 -2.49 11.34
CA ARG A 16 -34.23 -3.58 12.20
C ARG A 16 -33.38 -2.98 13.33
N PRO A 17 -33.45 -3.49 14.58
CA PRO A 17 -32.61 -3.02 15.67
C PRO A 17 -31.11 -3.14 15.35
N TYR A 18 -30.76 -4.15 14.53
CA TYR A 18 -29.42 -4.34 14.00
C TYR A 18 -29.49 -4.85 12.55
N PRO A 19 -28.53 -4.45 11.69
CA PRO A 19 -28.34 -5.08 10.38
C PRO A 19 -28.14 -6.60 10.52
N PRO A 20 -28.53 -7.41 9.52
CA PRO A 20 -28.26 -8.84 9.54
C PRO A 20 -26.76 -9.11 9.74
N ARG A 21 -26.43 -9.92 10.77
CA ARG A 21 -25.04 -10.22 11.16
C ARG A 21 -24.32 -11.16 10.20
N LEU A 22 -25.07 -12.05 9.54
CA LEU A 22 -24.60 -12.99 8.54
C LEU A 22 -25.64 -13.08 7.43
N GLY A 23 -25.18 -13.26 6.19
CA GLY A 23 -26.06 -13.59 5.07
C GLY A 23 -26.66 -15.00 5.20
N PRO A 24 -27.61 -15.36 4.33
CA PRO A 24 -28.11 -16.73 4.23
C PRO A 24 -26.96 -17.74 4.08
N LYS A 25 -27.08 -18.91 4.72
CA LYS A 25 -26.05 -19.95 4.64
C LYS A 25 -25.76 -20.31 3.18
N GLY A 26 -24.48 -20.36 2.81
CA GLY A 26 -24.03 -20.72 1.46
C GLY A 26 -24.06 -19.59 0.42
N SER A 27 -24.72 -18.44 0.68
CA SER A 27 -24.85 -17.38 -0.32
C SER A 27 -23.53 -16.70 -0.68
N PHE A 28 -22.58 -16.67 0.26
CA PHE A 28 -21.29 -15.99 0.06
C PHE A 28 -20.38 -16.72 -0.94
N ILE A 29 -20.34 -18.06 -0.94
CA ILE A 29 -19.45 -18.82 -1.82
C ILE A 29 -19.86 -18.61 -3.29
N TYR A 30 -21.14 -18.80 -3.60
CA TYR A 30 -21.65 -18.54 -4.95
C TYR A 30 -21.41 -17.09 -5.37
N LYS A 31 -21.68 -16.12 -4.47
CA LYS A 31 -21.42 -14.71 -4.72
C LYS A 31 -19.93 -14.43 -4.98
N ALA A 32 -19.02 -14.97 -4.17
CA ALA A 32 -17.58 -14.75 -4.32
C ALA A 32 -17.05 -15.29 -5.65
N VAL A 33 -17.58 -16.43 -6.13
CA VAL A 33 -17.17 -17.03 -7.41
C VAL A 33 -17.73 -16.26 -8.61
N THR A 34 -18.95 -15.74 -8.51
CA THR A 34 -19.69 -15.14 -9.65
C THR A 34 -19.75 -13.62 -9.64
N THR A 35 -19.17 -12.96 -8.62
CA THR A 35 -19.30 -11.51 -8.46
C THR A 35 -18.59 -10.73 -9.55
N THR A 36 -19.24 -9.66 -9.98
CA THR A 36 -18.66 -8.57 -10.76
C THR A 36 -18.59 -7.27 -9.96
N ASP A 37 -19.07 -7.26 -8.72
CA ASP A 37 -19.08 -6.07 -7.87
C ASP A 37 -17.65 -5.76 -7.39
N PRO A 38 -17.10 -4.58 -7.73
CA PRO A 38 -15.73 -4.22 -7.39
C PRO A 38 -15.58 -4.06 -5.87
N LYS A 39 -16.65 -3.72 -5.14
CA LYS A 39 -16.61 -3.66 -3.67
C LYS A 39 -16.35 -5.05 -3.08
N VAL A 40 -17.00 -6.08 -3.61
CA VAL A 40 -16.83 -7.47 -3.15
C VAL A 40 -15.44 -7.98 -3.53
N LEU A 41 -15.01 -7.74 -4.77
CA LEU A 41 -13.67 -8.12 -5.23
C LEU A 41 -12.58 -7.43 -4.43
N GLY A 42 -12.75 -6.13 -4.11
CA GLY A 42 -11.79 -5.40 -3.29
C GLY A 42 -11.70 -5.97 -1.87
N VAL A 43 -12.83 -6.36 -1.24
CA VAL A 43 -12.80 -7.08 0.05
C VAL A 43 -12.09 -8.42 -0.09
N MET A 44 -12.31 -9.16 -1.18
CA MET A 44 -11.59 -10.43 -1.44
C MET A 44 -10.08 -10.20 -1.57
N TYR A 45 -9.65 -9.16 -2.29
CA TYR A 45 -8.24 -8.74 -2.34
C TYR A 45 -7.70 -8.41 -0.95
N LEU A 46 -8.41 -7.60 -0.15
CA LEU A 46 -7.97 -7.23 1.20
C LEU A 46 -7.80 -8.48 2.08
N VAL A 47 -8.77 -9.40 2.09
CA VAL A 47 -8.70 -10.62 2.91
C VAL A 47 -7.56 -11.54 2.45
N THR A 48 -7.42 -11.76 1.15
CA THR A 48 -6.37 -12.64 0.60
C THR A 48 -4.98 -12.04 0.82
N ALA A 49 -4.79 -10.75 0.54
CA ALA A 49 -3.52 -10.06 0.76
C ALA A 49 -3.16 -10.03 2.26
N MET A 50 -4.12 -9.77 3.15
CA MET A 50 -3.87 -9.84 4.61
C MET A 50 -3.56 -11.27 5.08
N SER A 51 -4.10 -12.30 4.43
CA SER A 51 -3.73 -13.69 4.73
C SER A 51 -2.28 -13.98 4.34
N PHE A 52 -1.86 -13.52 3.16
CA PHE A 52 -0.45 -13.57 2.73
C PHE A 52 0.47 -12.74 3.62
N PHE A 53 0.02 -11.58 4.11
CA PHE A 53 0.75 -10.78 5.10
C PHE A 53 1.01 -11.58 6.38
N LEU A 54 0.02 -12.33 6.89
CA LEU A 54 0.23 -13.17 8.06
C LEU A 54 1.20 -14.33 7.77
N ILE A 55 1.07 -14.98 6.60
CA ILE A 55 1.97 -16.06 6.18
C ILE A 55 3.41 -15.57 6.11
N GLY A 56 3.68 -14.49 5.37
CA GLY A 56 5.03 -13.95 5.27
C GLY A 56 5.51 -13.35 6.60
N GLY A 57 4.61 -12.84 7.46
CA GLY A 57 4.94 -12.37 8.80
C GLY A 57 5.47 -13.52 9.68
N VAL A 58 4.83 -14.69 9.63
CA VAL A 58 5.32 -15.90 10.31
C VAL A 58 6.70 -16.31 9.78
N MET A 59 6.92 -16.26 8.46
CA MET A 59 8.25 -16.54 7.88
C MET A 59 9.33 -15.59 8.42
N ALA A 60 9.01 -14.29 8.57
CA ALA A 60 9.93 -13.33 9.18
C ALA A 60 10.21 -13.63 10.65
N LEU A 61 9.20 -14.04 11.43
CA LEU A 61 9.40 -14.43 12.83
C LEU A 61 10.29 -15.67 12.96
N LEU A 62 10.17 -16.63 12.05
CA LEU A 62 11.06 -17.80 12.01
C LEU A 62 12.51 -17.36 11.72
N MET A 63 12.74 -16.54 10.69
CA MET A 63 14.08 -16.03 10.38
C MET A 63 14.67 -15.20 11.53
N ARG A 64 13.85 -14.37 12.19
CA ARG A 64 14.32 -13.58 13.35
C ARG A 64 14.55 -14.43 14.58
N GLY A 65 13.79 -15.51 14.76
CA GLY A 65 14.01 -16.50 15.81
C GLY A 65 15.37 -17.18 15.67
N GLU A 66 15.72 -17.59 14.44
CA GLU A 66 17.03 -18.19 14.13
C GLU A 66 18.17 -17.20 14.42
N LEU A 67 18.09 -15.98 13.87
CA LEU A 67 19.14 -14.98 14.04
C LEU A 67 19.24 -14.36 15.45
N ALA A 68 18.38 -14.77 16.39
CA ALA A 68 18.39 -14.24 17.75
C ALA A 68 19.71 -14.52 18.48
N ARG A 69 20.37 -15.64 18.15
CA ARG A 69 21.64 -16.07 18.73
C ARG A 69 22.59 -16.52 17.61
N PRO A 70 23.91 -16.50 17.84
CA PRO A 70 24.87 -17.06 16.90
C PRO A 70 24.75 -18.59 16.82
N GLY A 71 25.18 -19.16 15.68
CA GLY A 71 24.99 -20.56 15.31
C GLY A 71 23.62 -20.83 14.66
N LEU A 72 23.39 -22.08 14.25
CA LEU A 72 22.08 -22.55 13.77
C LEU A 72 21.30 -23.23 14.91
N GLN A 73 20.01 -22.94 15.03
CA GLN A 73 19.16 -23.37 16.13
C GLN A 73 18.08 -24.34 15.64
N PHE A 74 17.33 -23.96 14.60
CA PHE A 74 16.21 -24.77 14.11
C PHE A 74 15.97 -24.72 12.61
N LEU A 75 16.52 -23.74 11.89
CA LEU A 75 16.49 -23.70 10.43
C LEU A 75 17.80 -24.22 9.84
N SER A 76 17.71 -24.99 8.75
CA SER A 76 18.88 -25.22 7.90
C SER A 76 19.18 -23.97 7.05
N PRO A 77 20.41 -23.81 6.53
CA PRO A 77 20.74 -22.73 5.61
C PRO A 77 19.81 -22.69 4.39
N GLU A 78 19.44 -23.84 3.84
CA GLU A 78 18.52 -23.95 2.70
C GLU A 78 17.12 -23.48 3.09
N GLN A 79 16.61 -23.90 4.25
CA GLN A 79 15.30 -23.46 4.73
C GLN A 79 15.26 -21.96 4.99
N PHE A 80 16.32 -21.40 5.58
CA PHE A 80 16.46 -19.95 5.74
C PHE A 80 16.42 -19.24 4.38
N ASN A 81 17.13 -19.80 3.39
CA ASN A 81 17.17 -19.25 2.04
C ASN A 81 15.80 -19.24 1.35
N GLN A 82 15.04 -20.32 1.51
CA GLN A 82 13.67 -20.42 1.02
C GLN A 82 12.72 -19.45 1.74
N LEU A 83 12.86 -19.30 3.06
CA LEU A 83 12.03 -18.40 3.85
C LEU A 83 12.25 -16.94 3.49
N PHE A 84 13.49 -16.48 3.32
CA PHE A 84 13.71 -15.07 2.96
C PHE A 84 13.25 -14.77 1.53
N THR A 85 13.43 -15.71 0.61
CA THR A 85 12.97 -15.60 -0.78
C THR A 85 11.46 -15.46 -0.81
N MET A 86 10.75 -16.40 -0.20
CA MET A 86 9.29 -16.42 -0.19
C MET A 86 8.71 -15.29 0.66
N HIS A 87 9.32 -14.91 1.77
CA HIS A 87 8.92 -13.73 2.55
C HIS A 87 8.96 -12.47 1.67
N GLY A 88 10.08 -12.22 0.99
CA GLY A 88 10.22 -11.06 0.10
C GLY A 88 9.18 -11.06 -1.02
N THR A 89 9.01 -12.19 -1.71
CA THR A 89 8.02 -12.33 -2.78
C THR A 89 6.59 -12.14 -2.29
N ILE A 90 6.22 -12.76 -1.16
CA ILE A 90 4.89 -12.66 -0.59
C ILE A 90 4.60 -11.21 -0.19
N MET A 91 5.53 -10.54 0.48
CA MET A 91 5.32 -9.18 0.98
C MET A 91 5.19 -8.16 -0.15
N LEU A 92 6.05 -8.24 -1.17
CA LEU A 92 6.04 -7.27 -2.28
C LEU A 92 4.92 -7.56 -3.28
N LEU A 93 4.89 -8.79 -3.80
CA LEU A 93 4.09 -9.11 -4.98
C LEU A 93 2.72 -9.68 -4.63
N PHE A 94 2.58 -10.39 -3.49
CA PHE A 94 1.30 -11.00 -3.11
C PHE A 94 0.54 -10.26 -2.02
N TYR A 95 1.19 -9.39 -1.27
CA TYR A 95 0.57 -8.50 -0.29
C TYR A 95 0.52 -7.06 -0.81
N ALA A 96 1.66 -6.39 -1.00
CA ALA A 96 1.70 -4.96 -1.28
C ALA A 96 1.08 -4.59 -2.63
N THR A 97 1.45 -5.28 -3.71
CA THR A 97 0.82 -5.06 -5.03
C THR A 97 -0.68 -5.38 -4.99
N ALA A 98 -1.09 -6.47 -4.33
CA ALA A 98 -2.48 -6.89 -4.29
C ALA A 98 -3.37 -5.94 -3.46
N ILE A 99 -2.89 -5.43 -2.33
CA ILE A 99 -3.66 -4.55 -1.46
C ILE A 99 -3.92 -3.18 -2.13
N VAL A 100 -3.03 -2.72 -3.02
CA VAL A 100 -3.26 -1.54 -3.89
C VAL A 100 -4.55 -1.73 -4.69
N PHE A 101 -4.68 -2.84 -5.41
CA PHE A 101 -5.88 -3.14 -6.18
C PHE A 101 -7.08 -3.45 -5.30
N GLY A 102 -6.88 -3.93 -4.07
CA GLY A 102 -7.94 -4.04 -3.07
C GLY A 102 -8.59 -2.70 -2.77
N PHE A 103 -7.80 -1.70 -2.36
CA PHE A 103 -8.32 -0.35 -2.13
C PHE A 103 -8.84 0.32 -3.39
N ALA A 104 -8.18 0.15 -4.53
CA ALA A 104 -8.66 0.70 -5.80
C ALA A 104 -10.06 0.18 -6.12
N ASN A 105 -10.29 -1.12 -6.00
CA ASN A 105 -11.57 -1.75 -6.27
C ASN A 105 -12.70 -1.24 -5.36
N ILE A 106 -12.43 -1.05 -4.07
CA ILE A 106 -13.42 -0.54 -3.12
C ILE A 106 -13.69 0.94 -3.35
N VAL A 107 -12.64 1.76 -3.43
CA VAL A 107 -12.72 3.21 -3.21
C VAL A 107 -12.73 3.99 -4.53
N LEU A 108 -11.97 3.59 -5.55
CA LEU A 108 -11.81 4.40 -6.76
C LEU A 108 -13.13 4.63 -7.49
N PRO A 109 -13.98 3.61 -7.76
CA PRO A 109 -15.27 3.85 -8.40
C PRO A 109 -16.16 4.79 -7.59
N LEU A 110 -16.12 4.70 -6.25
CA LEU A 110 -16.85 5.60 -5.37
C LEU A 110 -16.32 7.04 -5.49
N GLN A 111 -15.01 7.22 -5.44
CA GLN A 111 -14.35 8.53 -5.49
C GLN A 111 -14.63 9.30 -6.78
N ILE A 112 -14.85 8.61 -7.90
CA ILE A 112 -15.14 9.24 -9.19
C ILE A 112 -16.61 9.23 -9.58
N GLY A 113 -17.49 8.67 -8.73
CA GLY A 113 -18.92 8.57 -9.03
C GLY A 113 -19.27 7.56 -10.13
N ALA A 114 -18.41 6.57 -10.37
CA ALA A 114 -18.67 5.50 -11.32
C ALA A 114 -19.59 4.43 -10.72
N PRO A 115 -20.52 3.84 -11.50
CA PRO A 115 -21.41 2.80 -11.00
C PRO A 115 -20.72 1.44 -10.78
N ASP A 116 -19.65 1.18 -11.54
CA ASP A 116 -18.80 -0.01 -11.51
C ASP A 116 -17.45 0.34 -12.16
N VAL A 117 -16.51 -0.60 -12.24
CA VAL A 117 -15.28 -0.46 -13.04
C VAL A 117 -15.56 -0.67 -14.54
N ALA A 118 -14.63 -0.23 -15.40
CA ALA A 118 -14.78 -0.28 -16.86
C ALA A 118 -14.99 -1.69 -17.42
N PHE A 119 -14.29 -2.69 -16.88
CA PHE A 119 -14.37 -4.08 -17.29
C PHE A 119 -14.63 -5.00 -16.08
N PRO A 120 -15.89 -5.12 -15.60
CA PRO A 120 -16.20 -5.83 -14.35
C PRO A 120 -15.82 -7.31 -14.34
N ARG A 121 -15.92 -8.01 -15.48
CA ARG A 121 -15.50 -9.42 -15.60
C ARG A 121 -13.99 -9.58 -15.69
N LEU A 122 -13.30 -8.66 -16.37
CA LEU A 122 -11.84 -8.64 -16.41
C LEU A 122 -11.28 -8.43 -15.00
N ASN A 123 -11.95 -7.58 -14.22
CA ASN A 123 -11.62 -7.33 -12.82
C ASN A 123 -11.69 -8.59 -11.95
N ALA A 124 -12.75 -9.39 -12.11
CA ALA A 124 -12.87 -10.67 -11.43
C ALA A 124 -11.76 -11.64 -11.89
N PHE A 125 -11.47 -11.69 -13.19
CA PHE A 125 -10.41 -12.52 -13.74
C PHE A 125 -9.02 -12.12 -13.22
N SER A 126 -8.73 -10.82 -13.11
CA SER A 126 -7.51 -10.29 -12.48
C SER A 126 -7.31 -10.81 -11.06
N TYR A 127 -8.38 -10.86 -10.25
CA TYR A 127 -8.33 -11.41 -8.90
C TYR A 127 -7.98 -12.89 -8.88
N TRP A 128 -8.62 -13.69 -9.74
CA TRP A 128 -8.38 -15.13 -9.78
C TRP A 128 -6.97 -15.46 -10.27
N LEU A 129 -6.45 -14.75 -11.27
CA LEU A 129 -5.05 -14.87 -11.69
C LEU A 129 -4.09 -14.54 -10.55
N TYR A 130 -4.36 -13.47 -9.79
CA TYR A 130 -3.59 -13.14 -8.60
C TYR A 130 -3.60 -14.28 -7.57
N LEU A 131 -4.80 -14.76 -7.17
CA LEU A 131 -4.92 -15.80 -6.14
C LEU A 131 -4.22 -17.10 -6.55
N PHE A 132 -4.46 -17.56 -7.79
CA PHE A 132 -3.88 -18.82 -8.26
C PHE A 132 -2.37 -18.70 -8.55
N GLY A 133 -1.90 -17.56 -9.06
CA GLY A 133 -0.47 -17.31 -9.24
C GLY A 133 0.28 -17.25 -7.90
N ALA A 134 -0.27 -16.53 -6.92
CA ALA A 134 0.30 -16.45 -5.57
C ALA A 134 0.31 -17.82 -4.87
N SER A 135 -0.78 -18.58 -5.00
CA SER A 135 -0.87 -19.94 -4.46
C SER A 135 0.12 -20.89 -5.13
N MET A 136 0.31 -20.77 -6.45
CA MET A 136 1.27 -21.57 -7.22
C MET A 136 2.70 -21.33 -6.74
N ALA A 137 3.14 -20.08 -6.62
CA ALA A 137 4.47 -19.76 -6.10
C ALA A 137 4.67 -20.27 -4.67
N THR A 138 3.64 -20.14 -3.82
CA THR A 138 3.70 -20.59 -2.42
C THR A 138 3.66 -22.12 -2.28
N ALA A 139 3.10 -22.82 -3.27
CA ALA A 139 3.10 -24.28 -3.30
C ALA A 139 4.51 -24.91 -3.43
N GLY A 140 5.55 -24.10 -3.70
CA GLY A 140 6.95 -24.54 -3.65
C GLY A 140 7.31 -25.26 -2.33
N PHE A 141 6.77 -24.81 -1.19
CA PHE A 141 6.98 -25.46 0.12
C PHE A 141 6.42 -26.88 0.23
N ILE A 142 5.51 -27.29 -0.67
CA ILE A 142 4.94 -28.64 -0.70
C ILE A 142 5.87 -29.60 -1.48
N THR A 143 6.77 -29.06 -2.31
CA THR A 143 7.70 -29.88 -3.10
C THR A 143 8.82 -30.45 -2.23
N PRO A 144 9.40 -31.63 -2.57
CA PRO A 144 10.43 -32.27 -1.75
C PRO A 144 11.70 -31.42 -1.56
N GLY A 145 12.05 -30.60 -2.56
CA GLY A 145 13.19 -29.67 -2.49
C GLY A 145 12.87 -28.33 -1.84
N GLY A 146 11.60 -28.08 -1.50
CA GLY A 146 11.13 -26.81 -0.95
C GLY A 146 10.96 -25.71 -1.99
N ALA A 147 10.78 -24.48 -1.50
CA ALA A 147 10.52 -23.31 -2.35
C ALA A 147 11.80 -22.79 -3.03
N ALA A 148 11.69 -21.68 -3.78
CA ALA A 148 12.85 -20.99 -4.34
C ALA A 148 13.79 -20.45 -3.24
N ASP A 149 15.10 -20.58 -3.40
CA ASP A 149 16.14 -20.26 -2.41
C ASP A 149 17.17 -19.20 -2.89
N PHE A 150 17.02 -18.68 -4.10
CA PHE A 150 17.94 -17.72 -4.72
C PHE A 150 17.68 -16.25 -4.36
N GLY A 151 16.68 -15.97 -3.53
CA GLY A 151 16.22 -14.63 -3.17
C GLY A 151 15.18 -14.02 -4.10
N TRP A 152 14.36 -13.09 -3.60
CA TRP A 152 13.28 -12.51 -4.42
C TRP A 152 13.77 -11.74 -5.67
N THR A 153 15.06 -11.40 -5.72
CA THR A 153 15.72 -10.78 -6.88
C THR A 153 16.06 -11.75 -8.00
N ALA A 154 16.09 -13.06 -7.72
CA ALA A 154 16.24 -14.13 -8.71
C ALA A 154 17.40 -13.98 -9.70
N TYR A 155 18.54 -13.47 -9.22
CA TYR A 155 19.71 -13.22 -10.06
C TYR A 155 20.23 -14.50 -10.72
N THR A 156 20.51 -14.43 -12.01
CA THR A 156 21.30 -15.43 -12.71
C THR A 156 22.80 -15.19 -12.46
N PRO A 157 23.64 -16.24 -12.40
CA PRO A 157 23.32 -17.65 -12.71
C PRO A 157 22.64 -18.43 -11.58
N LEU A 158 22.51 -17.89 -10.36
CA LEU A 158 22.00 -18.66 -9.20
C LEU A 158 20.61 -19.28 -9.45
N SER A 159 19.74 -18.58 -10.18
CA SER A 159 18.37 -19.05 -10.50
C SER A 159 18.26 -19.97 -11.72
N ASP A 160 19.37 -20.35 -12.37
CA ASP A 160 19.34 -21.28 -13.50
C ASP A 160 19.06 -22.72 -13.06
N ILE A 161 18.89 -23.63 -14.03
CA ILE A 161 18.56 -25.03 -13.75
C ILE A 161 19.73 -25.82 -13.15
N VAL A 162 20.97 -25.35 -13.35
CA VAL A 162 22.19 -26.01 -12.87
C VAL A 162 22.41 -25.72 -11.38
N HIS A 163 22.18 -24.47 -10.97
CA HIS A 163 22.39 -23.99 -9.61
C HIS A 163 21.13 -24.19 -8.73
N SER A 164 19.94 -23.98 -9.28
CA SER A 164 18.65 -24.13 -8.58
C SER A 164 17.71 -25.11 -9.32
N PRO A 165 18.01 -26.42 -9.34
CA PRO A 165 17.26 -27.42 -10.11
C PRO A 165 15.86 -27.73 -9.57
N GLY A 166 15.50 -27.22 -8.38
CA GLY A 166 14.26 -27.56 -7.69
C GLY A 166 13.00 -27.05 -8.40
N VAL A 167 11.92 -27.84 -8.36
CA VAL A 167 10.60 -27.48 -8.90
C VAL A 167 10.01 -26.22 -8.24
N GLY A 168 10.40 -25.93 -6.98
CA GLY A 168 10.01 -24.70 -6.29
C GLY A 168 10.40 -23.42 -7.03
N ALA A 169 11.56 -23.41 -7.70
CA ALA A 169 12.00 -22.30 -8.54
C ALA A 169 11.05 -22.10 -9.74
N ASP A 170 10.63 -23.18 -10.39
CA ASP A 170 9.74 -23.13 -11.55
C ASP A 170 8.33 -22.66 -11.17
N LEU A 171 7.81 -23.16 -10.04
CA LEU A 171 6.53 -22.71 -9.47
C LEU A 171 6.57 -21.22 -9.11
N TRP A 172 7.70 -20.73 -8.59
CA TRP A 172 7.90 -19.31 -8.32
C TRP A 172 7.85 -18.48 -9.61
N ILE A 173 8.61 -18.87 -10.64
CA ILE A 173 8.66 -18.18 -11.94
C ILE A 173 7.27 -18.11 -12.58
N MET A 174 6.59 -19.26 -12.69
CA MET A 174 5.27 -19.33 -13.32
C MET A 174 4.18 -18.68 -12.47
N GLY A 175 4.23 -18.82 -11.14
CA GLY A 175 3.30 -18.18 -10.23
C GLY A 175 3.33 -16.65 -10.36
N LEU A 176 4.54 -16.08 -10.45
CA LEU A 176 4.72 -14.65 -10.68
C LEU A 176 4.25 -14.19 -12.06
N ALA A 177 4.48 -14.98 -13.11
CA ALA A 177 3.97 -14.66 -14.44
C ALA A 177 2.42 -14.61 -14.47
N VAL A 178 1.76 -15.58 -13.83
CA VAL A 178 0.29 -15.65 -13.74
C VAL A 178 -0.26 -14.49 -12.91
N SER A 179 0.28 -14.23 -11.71
CA SER A 179 -0.18 -13.11 -10.87
C SER A 179 0.15 -11.75 -11.50
N GLY A 180 1.28 -11.65 -12.20
CA GLY A 180 1.72 -10.46 -12.91
C GLY A 180 0.76 -10.09 -14.04
N LEU A 181 0.28 -11.08 -14.80
CA LEU A 181 -0.78 -10.86 -15.80
C LEU A 181 -2.06 -10.33 -15.15
N GLY A 182 -2.46 -10.89 -14.00
CA GLY A 182 -3.61 -10.38 -13.24
C GLY A 182 -3.47 -8.90 -12.89
N THR A 183 -2.27 -8.50 -12.48
CA THR A 183 -1.91 -7.10 -12.15
C THR A 183 -1.95 -6.18 -13.37
N ILE A 184 -1.41 -6.61 -14.51
CA ILE A 184 -1.47 -5.87 -15.78
C ILE A 184 -2.92 -5.59 -16.18
N LEU A 185 -3.76 -6.62 -16.16
CA LEU A 185 -5.19 -6.49 -16.49
C LEU A 185 -5.94 -5.59 -15.51
N GLY A 186 -5.56 -5.62 -14.23
CA GLY A 186 -6.04 -4.70 -13.21
C GLY A 186 -5.66 -3.25 -13.53
N GLY A 187 -4.41 -3.01 -13.93
CA GLY A 187 -3.92 -1.70 -14.36
C GLY A 187 -4.70 -1.13 -15.55
N VAL A 188 -4.94 -1.95 -16.58
CA VAL A 188 -5.80 -1.55 -17.72
C VAL A 188 -7.17 -1.10 -17.22
N ASN A 189 -7.82 -1.93 -16.40
CA ASN A 189 -9.18 -1.67 -15.94
C ASN A 189 -9.28 -0.40 -15.08
N MET A 190 -8.36 -0.20 -14.13
CA MET A 190 -8.36 0.98 -13.26
C MET A 190 -8.08 2.26 -14.06
N LEU A 191 -7.12 2.22 -14.99
CA LEU A 191 -6.83 3.38 -15.85
C LEU A 191 -8.03 3.74 -16.73
N THR A 192 -8.64 2.77 -17.42
CA THR A 192 -9.84 3.01 -18.24
C THR A 192 -11.01 3.53 -17.42
N THR A 193 -11.20 3.00 -16.20
CA THR A 193 -12.24 3.46 -15.27
C THR A 193 -12.05 4.95 -14.94
N VAL A 194 -10.82 5.34 -14.59
CA VAL A 194 -10.51 6.75 -14.33
C VAL A 194 -10.70 7.60 -15.57
N VAL A 195 -10.25 7.17 -16.75
CA VAL A 195 -10.29 7.98 -17.97
C VAL A 195 -11.72 8.19 -18.48
N CYS A 196 -12.57 7.15 -18.43
CA CYS A 196 -13.82 7.11 -19.18
C CYS A 196 -15.09 7.20 -18.31
N LEU A 197 -15.04 6.86 -17.01
CA LEU A 197 -16.25 6.65 -16.19
C LEU A 197 -16.44 7.66 -15.04
N ARG A 198 -15.75 8.81 -15.09
CA ARG A 198 -15.92 9.87 -14.08
C ARG A 198 -17.31 10.51 -14.16
N ALA A 199 -17.85 10.88 -13.00
CA ALA A 199 -19.11 11.58 -12.89
C ALA A 199 -19.11 12.94 -13.63
N PRO A 200 -20.26 13.37 -14.18
CA PRO A 200 -20.37 14.68 -14.82
C PRO A 200 -19.93 15.82 -13.90
N GLY A 201 -19.08 16.71 -14.40
CA GLY A 201 -18.50 17.83 -13.64
C GLY A 201 -17.18 17.53 -12.91
N MET A 202 -16.76 16.26 -12.86
CA MET A 202 -15.43 15.85 -12.39
C MET A 202 -14.40 15.91 -13.52
N THR A 203 -13.66 17.00 -13.57
CA THR A 203 -12.47 17.11 -14.42
C THR A 203 -11.29 16.36 -13.79
N LEU A 204 -10.21 16.13 -14.55
CA LEU A 204 -8.98 15.51 -14.02
C LEU A 204 -8.47 16.24 -12.77
N PHE A 205 -8.46 17.57 -12.77
CA PHE A 205 -8.00 18.39 -11.65
C PHE A 205 -9.04 18.58 -10.54
N ARG A 206 -10.12 17.80 -10.52
CA ARG A 206 -11.08 17.72 -9.39
C ARG A 206 -11.18 16.32 -8.79
N MET A 207 -10.37 15.37 -9.26
CA MET A 207 -10.35 14.01 -8.70
C MET A 207 -9.62 13.99 -7.35
N PRO A 208 -9.98 13.09 -6.43
CA PRO A 208 -9.21 12.89 -5.20
C PRO A 208 -7.76 12.44 -5.49
N ILE A 209 -6.84 12.70 -4.56
CA ILE A 209 -5.42 12.38 -4.73
C ILE A 209 -5.19 10.87 -4.76
N PHE A 210 -5.98 10.10 -4.01
CA PHE A 210 -5.94 8.63 -4.11
C PHE A 210 -6.23 8.14 -5.53
N THR A 211 -7.29 8.65 -6.16
CA THR A 211 -7.63 8.32 -7.54
C THR A 211 -6.51 8.70 -8.53
N TRP A 212 -5.90 9.87 -8.39
CA TRP A 212 -4.73 10.26 -9.19
C TRP A 212 -3.57 9.27 -9.04
N ASN A 213 -3.28 8.87 -7.80
CA ASN A 213 -2.18 7.95 -7.54
C ASN A 213 -2.48 6.56 -8.10
N ILE A 214 -3.72 6.06 -8.05
CA ILE A 214 -4.08 4.81 -8.73
C ILE A 214 -3.95 4.93 -10.25
N ALA A 215 -4.35 6.05 -10.85
CA ALA A 215 -4.22 6.26 -12.29
C ALA A 215 -2.75 6.21 -12.74
N VAL A 216 -1.87 6.94 -12.03
CA VAL A 216 -0.43 6.95 -12.32
C VAL A 216 0.21 5.60 -12.03
N THR A 217 -0.18 4.94 -10.94
CA THR A 217 0.24 3.57 -10.61
C THR A 217 -0.14 2.60 -11.71
N SER A 218 -1.35 2.73 -12.27
CA SER A 218 -1.80 1.89 -13.37
C SER A 218 -0.95 2.07 -14.63
N VAL A 219 -0.51 3.31 -14.92
CA VAL A 219 0.45 3.56 -16.02
C VAL A 219 1.79 2.86 -15.74
N LEU A 220 2.34 2.99 -14.53
CA LEU A 220 3.59 2.31 -14.16
C LEU A 220 3.46 0.79 -14.25
N VAL A 221 2.34 0.21 -13.82
CA VAL A 221 2.06 -1.23 -13.94
C VAL A 221 2.17 -1.69 -15.39
N LEU A 222 1.56 -0.95 -16.32
CA LEU A 222 1.58 -1.28 -17.75
C LEU A 222 2.97 -1.14 -18.38
N LEU A 223 3.86 -0.33 -17.81
CA LEU A 223 5.24 -0.18 -18.28
C LEU A 223 6.19 -1.22 -17.65
N ALA A 224 5.98 -1.59 -16.39
CA ALA A 224 6.93 -2.39 -15.61
C ALA A 224 6.62 -3.89 -15.62
N PHE A 225 5.37 -4.30 -15.38
CA PHE A 225 5.02 -5.72 -15.20
C PHE A 225 5.20 -6.57 -16.46
N PRO A 226 4.93 -6.08 -17.69
CA PRO A 226 5.24 -6.86 -18.89
C PRO A 226 6.72 -7.23 -19.00
N LEU A 227 7.62 -6.38 -18.49
CA LEU A 227 9.05 -6.63 -18.50
C LEU A 227 9.44 -7.74 -17.51
N LEU A 228 8.83 -7.76 -16.32
CA LEU A 228 9.00 -8.89 -15.39
C LEU A 228 8.54 -10.19 -16.05
N THR A 229 7.35 -10.20 -16.67
CA THR A 229 6.84 -11.39 -17.34
C THR A 229 7.80 -11.83 -18.45
N ALA A 230 8.30 -10.92 -19.27
CA ALA A 230 9.29 -11.24 -20.30
C ALA A 230 10.58 -11.83 -19.69
N ALA A 231 11.10 -11.24 -18.62
CA ALA A 231 12.31 -11.70 -17.95
C ALA A 231 12.13 -13.11 -17.34
N LEU A 232 10.99 -13.35 -16.70
CA LEU A 232 10.65 -14.65 -16.11
C LEU A 232 10.37 -15.72 -17.17
N MET A 233 9.73 -15.38 -18.28
CA MET A 233 9.55 -16.32 -19.40
C MET A 233 10.89 -16.64 -20.09
N GLY A 234 11.79 -15.66 -20.21
CA GLY A 234 13.18 -15.91 -20.64
C GLY A 234 13.92 -16.85 -19.70
N LEU A 235 13.76 -16.67 -18.39
CA LEU A 235 14.39 -17.54 -17.39
C LEU A 235 13.80 -18.96 -17.42
N ALA A 236 12.47 -19.10 -17.61
CA ALA A 236 11.84 -20.39 -17.81
C ALA A 236 12.35 -21.09 -19.10
N TYR A 237 12.54 -20.33 -20.18
CA TYR A 237 13.10 -20.82 -21.43
C TYR A 237 14.55 -21.33 -21.25
N ASP A 238 15.40 -20.56 -20.57
CA ASP A 238 16.77 -20.99 -20.26
C ASP A 238 16.79 -22.25 -19.38
N ARG A 239 15.92 -22.32 -18.37
CA ARG A 239 15.85 -23.47 -17.44
C ARG A 239 15.37 -24.77 -18.08
N HIS A 240 14.39 -24.72 -18.99
CA HIS A 240 13.71 -25.93 -19.48
C HIS A 240 13.95 -26.26 -20.95
N LEU A 241 14.30 -25.26 -21.77
CA LEU A 241 14.39 -25.40 -23.22
C LEU A 241 15.82 -25.23 -23.74
N GLY A 242 16.80 -25.14 -22.85
CA GLY A 242 18.22 -24.98 -23.21
C GLY A 242 18.51 -23.62 -23.84
N GLY A 243 17.78 -22.59 -23.43
CA GLY A 243 18.08 -21.21 -23.78
C GLY A 243 19.39 -20.72 -23.14
N HIS A 244 20.03 -19.75 -23.78
CA HIS A 244 21.24 -19.09 -23.31
C HIS A 244 21.06 -17.56 -23.22
N ILE A 245 19.84 -17.10 -22.89
CA ILE A 245 19.51 -15.66 -22.82
C ILE A 245 20.26 -14.99 -21.66
N TYR A 246 20.26 -15.64 -20.49
CA TYR A 246 20.84 -15.14 -19.25
C TYR A 246 22.16 -15.82 -18.87
N ASP A 247 22.78 -16.50 -19.84
CA ASP A 247 24.10 -17.13 -19.68
C ASP A 247 25.17 -16.07 -19.32
N PRO A 248 25.97 -16.28 -18.26
CA PRO A 248 27.00 -15.33 -17.86
C PRO A 248 28.04 -15.02 -18.97
N ALA A 249 28.36 -16.00 -19.83
CA ALA A 249 29.35 -15.83 -20.90
C ALA A 249 28.85 -14.89 -22.02
N SER A 250 27.53 -14.73 -22.17
CA SER A 250 26.93 -13.79 -23.12
C SER A 250 26.64 -12.41 -22.50
N GLY A 251 27.01 -12.18 -21.23
CA GLY A 251 26.63 -10.99 -20.46
C GLY A 251 25.21 -11.07 -19.88
N GLY A 252 24.58 -12.25 -19.94
CA GLY A 252 23.21 -12.50 -19.55
C GLY A 252 22.90 -12.22 -18.06
N ALA A 253 23.89 -12.34 -17.17
CA ALA A 253 23.72 -12.01 -15.75
C ALA A 253 23.39 -10.51 -15.54
N LEU A 254 24.08 -9.61 -16.24
CA LEU A 254 23.80 -8.17 -16.17
C LEU A 254 22.54 -7.81 -16.95
N LEU A 255 22.25 -8.50 -18.06
CA LEU A 255 20.99 -8.35 -18.78
C LEU A 255 19.80 -8.64 -17.86
N TYR A 256 19.83 -9.75 -17.12
CA TYR A 256 18.78 -10.09 -16.15
C TYR A 256 18.63 -8.99 -15.10
N GLN A 257 19.72 -8.53 -14.49
CA GLN A 257 19.68 -7.47 -13.48
C GLN A 257 19.06 -6.18 -14.02
N HIS A 258 19.41 -5.75 -15.23
CA HIS A 258 18.81 -4.56 -15.83
C HIS A 258 17.31 -4.75 -16.08
N LEU A 259 16.87 -5.89 -16.63
CA LEU A 259 15.45 -6.17 -16.87
C LEU A 259 14.67 -6.24 -15.55
N PHE A 260 15.20 -6.98 -14.58
CA PHE A 260 14.58 -7.16 -13.27
C PHE A 260 14.46 -5.83 -12.54
N TRP A 261 15.51 -5.01 -12.48
CA TRP A 261 15.43 -3.73 -11.77
C TRP A 261 14.64 -2.67 -12.51
N TYR A 262 14.62 -2.70 -13.85
CA TYR A 262 13.72 -1.83 -14.62
C TYR A 262 12.25 -2.12 -14.33
N PHE A 263 11.91 -3.37 -13.97
CA PHE A 263 10.64 -3.68 -13.33
C PHE A 263 10.62 -3.23 -11.85
N GLY A 264 11.61 -3.66 -11.07
CA GLY A 264 11.57 -3.67 -9.62
C GLY A 264 11.58 -2.29 -8.99
N HIS A 265 12.28 -1.32 -9.60
CA HIS A 265 12.25 0.04 -9.05
C HIS A 265 10.93 0.78 -9.33
N PRO A 266 10.34 0.71 -10.53
CA PRO A 266 8.96 1.15 -10.71
C PRO A 266 7.95 0.41 -9.85
N GLU A 267 8.14 -0.89 -9.58
CA GLU A 267 7.29 -1.66 -8.67
C GLU A 267 7.24 -1.05 -7.27
N VAL A 268 8.37 -0.61 -6.73
CA VAL A 268 8.37 0.01 -5.39
C VAL A 268 7.55 1.31 -5.35
N TYR A 269 7.39 2.02 -6.48
CA TYR A 269 6.50 3.18 -6.57
C TYR A 269 5.05 2.81 -6.88
N ILE A 270 4.81 1.72 -7.61
CA ILE A 270 3.48 1.13 -7.76
C ILE A 270 2.88 0.77 -6.39
N ILE A 271 3.71 0.28 -5.47
CA ILE A 271 3.30 -0.02 -4.10
C ILE A 271 3.45 1.15 -3.13
N ALA A 272 3.98 2.32 -3.52
CA ALA A 272 4.09 3.49 -2.64
C ALA A 272 3.02 4.55 -2.92
N LEU A 273 2.84 4.93 -4.19
CA LEU A 273 1.98 6.03 -4.59
C LEU A 273 0.51 5.86 -4.12
N PRO A 274 -0.14 4.69 -4.24
CA PRO A 274 -1.52 4.52 -3.77
C PRO A 274 -1.67 4.84 -2.29
N PHE A 275 -0.71 4.48 -1.45
CA PHE A 275 -0.74 4.71 -0.01
C PHE A 275 -0.46 6.16 0.35
N PHE A 276 0.41 6.85 -0.41
CA PHE A 276 0.48 8.31 -0.37
C PHE A 276 -0.88 8.93 -0.68
N GLY A 277 -1.67 8.28 -1.53
CA GLY A 277 -3.06 8.64 -1.81
C GLY A 277 -3.94 8.46 -0.59
N ILE A 278 -3.90 7.28 0.04
CA ILE A 278 -4.69 6.97 1.25
C ILE A 278 -4.46 8.01 2.34
N VAL A 279 -3.20 8.28 2.71
CA VAL A 279 -2.90 9.27 3.76
C VAL A 279 -3.31 10.68 3.35
N SER A 280 -3.24 11.01 2.04
CA SER A 280 -3.71 12.30 1.51
C SER A 280 -5.24 12.45 1.57
N GLU A 281 -6.00 11.35 1.62
CA GLU A 281 -7.46 11.41 1.88
C GLU A 281 -7.76 11.55 3.38
N ILE A 282 -6.90 11.00 4.24
CA ILE A 282 -7.10 11.00 5.70
C ILE A 282 -6.78 12.38 6.31
N PHE A 283 -5.61 12.97 5.98
CA PHE A 283 -5.19 14.24 6.62
C PHE A 283 -6.23 15.36 6.55
N PRO A 284 -6.87 15.65 5.40
CA PRO A 284 -7.80 16.77 5.32
C PRO A 284 -9.07 16.56 6.14
N VAL A 285 -9.53 15.30 6.30
CA VAL A 285 -10.70 14.95 7.14
C VAL A 285 -10.40 15.23 8.61
N PHE A 286 -9.31 14.68 9.14
CA PHE A 286 -8.97 14.80 10.56
C PHE A 286 -8.32 16.14 10.93
N SER A 287 -7.83 16.91 9.94
CA SER A 287 -7.36 18.29 10.13
C SER A 287 -8.45 19.34 9.89
N ARG A 288 -9.62 18.92 9.37
CA ARG A 288 -10.78 19.77 9.04
C ARG A 288 -10.43 20.93 8.10
N LYS A 289 -9.50 20.70 7.17
CA LYS A 289 -9.01 21.69 6.19
C LYS A 289 -8.76 21.01 4.84
N PRO A 290 -8.73 21.74 3.72
CA PRO A 290 -8.34 21.18 2.42
C PRO A 290 -6.91 20.61 2.41
N ILE A 291 -6.63 19.66 1.52
CA ILE A 291 -5.26 19.22 1.26
C ILE A 291 -4.41 20.41 0.79
N PHE A 292 -3.31 20.71 1.49
CA PHE A 292 -2.45 21.84 1.16
C PHE A 292 -1.69 21.54 -0.13
N GLY A 293 -1.84 22.40 -1.14
CA GLY A 293 -1.17 22.25 -2.42
C GLY A 293 -1.64 21.03 -3.23
N TYR A 294 -2.95 20.84 -3.37
CA TYR A 294 -3.56 19.78 -4.18
C TYR A 294 -2.86 19.59 -5.55
N THR A 295 -2.75 20.66 -6.34
CA THR A 295 -2.12 20.61 -7.67
C THR A 295 -0.63 20.27 -7.58
N THR A 296 0.06 20.75 -6.54
CA THR A 296 1.46 20.41 -6.27
C THR A 296 1.61 18.90 -6.02
N LEU A 297 0.69 18.28 -5.26
CA LEU A 297 0.69 16.84 -5.04
C LEU A 297 0.49 16.04 -6.34
N VAL A 298 -0.38 16.51 -7.23
CA VAL A 298 -0.60 15.88 -8.55
C VAL A 298 0.68 15.92 -9.40
N TYR A 299 1.31 17.09 -9.53
CA TYR A 299 2.57 17.20 -10.28
C TYR A 299 3.72 16.43 -9.62
N ALA A 300 3.77 16.39 -8.28
CA ALA A 300 4.74 15.56 -7.57
C ALA A 300 4.53 14.07 -7.87
N THR A 301 3.28 13.57 -7.93
CA THR A 301 3.00 12.18 -8.34
C THR A 301 3.51 11.90 -9.75
N LEU A 302 3.22 12.78 -10.70
CA LEU A 302 3.68 12.64 -12.09
C LEU A 302 5.21 12.67 -12.20
N GLY A 303 5.87 13.57 -11.45
CA GLY A 303 7.32 13.65 -11.39
C GLY A 303 7.97 12.37 -10.85
N ILE A 304 7.43 11.80 -9.77
CA ILE A 304 7.90 10.51 -9.23
C ILE A 304 7.76 9.42 -10.28
N ALA A 305 6.61 9.31 -10.95
CA ALA A 305 6.38 8.26 -11.93
C ALA A 305 7.29 8.37 -13.16
N ALA A 306 7.53 9.58 -13.67
CA ALA A 306 8.43 9.79 -14.79
C ALA A 306 9.89 9.45 -14.44
N LEU A 307 10.34 9.80 -13.22
CA LEU A 307 11.69 9.50 -12.77
C LEU A 307 11.86 8.04 -12.37
N SER A 308 10.82 7.41 -11.82
CA SER A 308 10.77 6.00 -11.40
C SER A 308 11.25 5.04 -12.50
N ILE A 309 10.87 5.28 -13.75
CA ILE A 309 11.29 4.44 -14.88
C ILE A 309 12.73 4.72 -15.35
N ALA A 310 13.38 5.76 -14.83
CA ALA A 310 14.68 6.25 -15.29
C ALA A 310 15.84 6.04 -14.29
N VAL A 311 15.61 5.38 -13.15
CA VAL A 311 16.62 5.26 -12.06
C VAL A 311 16.96 3.84 -11.63
N TRP A 312 16.41 2.84 -12.31
CA TRP A 312 16.42 1.44 -11.84
C TRP A 312 17.79 0.89 -11.42
N ALA A 313 18.87 1.31 -12.09
CA ALA A 313 20.19 0.74 -11.88
C ALA A 313 20.92 1.28 -10.63
N HIS A 314 20.25 2.09 -9.80
CA HIS A 314 20.76 2.40 -8.46
C HIS A 314 20.88 1.19 -7.53
N HIS A 315 20.20 0.08 -7.86
CA HIS A 315 20.32 -1.20 -7.17
C HIS A 315 21.54 -2.02 -7.61
N MET A 316 22.32 -1.49 -8.55
CA MET A 316 23.42 -2.19 -9.23
C MET A 316 24.76 -1.48 -9.02
N TYR A 317 24.87 -0.53 -8.09
CA TYR A 317 26.11 0.24 -7.90
C TYR A 317 27.33 -0.65 -7.64
N ALA A 318 27.19 -1.65 -6.77
CA ALA A 318 28.26 -2.58 -6.44
C ALA A 318 28.66 -3.53 -7.59
N THR A 319 27.92 -3.57 -8.71
CA THR A 319 28.26 -4.43 -9.86
C THR A 319 29.43 -3.90 -10.68
N GLY A 320 29.74 -2.60 -10.58
CA GLY A 320 30.74 -1.94 -11.42
C GLY A 320 30.35 -1.78 -12.90
N ALA A 321 29.11 -2.12 -13.28
CA ALA A 321 28.67 -2.20 -14.67
C ALA A 321 27.59 -1.16 -15.05
N VAL A 322 27.50 -0.04 -14.34
CA VAL A 322 26.46 0.98 -14.55
C VAL A 322 27.04 2.39 -14.61
N LEU A 323 26.33 3.31 -15.27
CA LEU A 323 26.70 4.72 -15.34
C LEU A 323 26.40 5.43 -14.00
N LEU A 324 27.30 5.27 -13.02
CA LEU A 324 27.10 5.70 -11.63
C LEU A 324 26.63 7.17 -11.48
N PRO A 325 27.22 8.18 -12.14
CA PRO A 325 26.81 9.57 -11.93
C PRO A 325 25.37 9.85 -12.39
N TYR A 326 24.94 9.22 -13.48
CA TYR A 326 23.57 9.38 -14.00
C TYR A 326 22.56 8.81 -13.02
N PHE A 327 22.73 7.54 -12.63
CA PHE A 327 21.78 6.87 -11.75
C PHE A 327 21.79 7.47 -10.34
N SER A 328 22.93 7.91 -9.83
CA SER A 328 23.00 8.62 -8.55
C SER A 328 22.26 9.96 -8.59
N PHE A 329 22.56 10.81 -9.58
CA PHE A 329 21.89 12.10 -9.73
C PHE A 329 20.37 11.97 -9.87
N MET A 330 19.92 11.07 -10.74
CA MET A 330 18.49 10.88 -10.98
C MET A 330 17.78 10.29 -9.74
N THR A 331 18.46 9.44 -8.96
CA THR A 331 17.90 8.91 -7.69
C THR A 331 17.74 10.02 -6.65
N PHE A 332 18.72 10.90 -6.49
CA PHE A 332 18.57 12.10 -5.65
C PHE A 332 17.41 12.98 -6.13
N LEU A 333 17.20 13.10 -7.43
CA LEU A 333 16.14 13.92 -8.00
C LEU A 333 14.74 13.41 -7.60
N ILE A 334 14.54 12.11 -7.43
CA ILE A 334 13.24 11.56 -6.96
C ILE A 334 12.92 11.93 -5.51
N ALA A 335 13.95 12.10 -4.68
CA ALA A 335 13.74 12.54 -3.31
C ALA A 335 13.05 13.92 -3.24
N VAL A 336 13.22 14.76 -4.27
CA VAL A 336 12.64 16.12 -4.31
C VAL A 336 11.10 16.09 -4.41
N PRO A 337 10.45 15.49 -5.43
CA PRO A 337 8.99 15.35 -5.46
C PRO A 337 8.41 14.65 -4.23
N THR A 338 9.12 13.66 -3.69
CA THR A 338 8.69 12.97 -2.46
C THR A 338 8.74 13.92 -1.25
N GLY A 339 9.80 14.71 -1.11
CA GLY A 339 9.92 15.75 -0.09
C GLY A 339 8.82 16.82 -0.20
N VAL A 340 8.45 17.21 -1.42
CA VAL A 340 7.31 18.11 -1.66
C VAL A 340 6.03 17.53 -1.07
N LYS A 341 5.75 16.22 -1.27
CA LYS A 341 4.58 15.55 -0.66
C LYS A 341 4.60 15.61 0.87
N PHE A 342 5.75 15.43 1.51
CA PHE A 342 5.88 15.59 2.96
C PHE A 342 5.47 16.99 3.43
N PHE A 343 5.98 18.03 2.77
CA PHE A 343 5.60 19.41 3.10
C PHE A 343 4.11 19.66 2.84
N ASN A 344 3.54 19.04 1.81
CA ASN A 344 2.09 19.11 1.57
C ASN A 344 1.29 18.49 2.72
N TRP A 345 1.68 17.32 3.22
CA TRP A 345 1.00 16.68 4.36
C TRP A 345 1.14 17.48 5.66
N ILE A 346 2.35 17.96 5.96
CA ILE A 346 2.60 18.82 7.12
C ILE A 346 1.77 20.12 7.02
N GLY A 347 1.75 20.76 5.84
CA GLY A 347 0.94 21.96 5.57
C GLY A 347 -0.58 21.71 5.66
N THR A 348 -1.02 20.47 5.44
CA THR A 348 -2.42 20.04 5.61
C THR A 348 -2.78 19.89 7.09
N MET A 349 -1.86 19.42 7.94
CA MET A 349 -2.08 19.37 9.37
C MET A 349 -1.92 20.74 10.04
N TRP A 350 -1.06 21.60 9.47
CA TRP A 350 -0.76 22.93 9.99
C TRP A 350 -1.99 23.83 10.07
N LYS A 351 -2.21 24.45 11.25
CA LYS A 351 -3.40 25.29 11.56
C LYS A 351 -4.75 24.57 11.37
N GLY A 352 -4.76 23.25 11.24
CA GLY A 352 -5.97 22.44 11.33
C GLY A 352 -6.38 22.22 12.78
N GLN A 353 -7.62 21.79 12.98
CA GLN A 353 -8.09 21.28 14.28
C GLN A 353 -7.95 19.77 14.25
N LEU A 354 -6.85 19.25 14.77
CA LEU A 354 -6.52 17.82 14.70
C LEU A 354 -7.29 17.00 15.74
N THR A 355 -7.81 15.84 15.33
CA THR A 355 -8.22 14.75 16.22
C THR A 355 -7.49 13.46 15.85
N PHE A 356 -7.16 12.65 16.86
CA PHE A 356 -6.26 11.50 16.73
C PHE A 356 -7.00 10.17 16.96
N GLU A 357 -7.98 9.94 16.11
CA GLU A 357 -8.57 8.62 15.88
C GLU A 357 -7.57 7.70 15.15
N SER A 358 -7.84 6.41 15.16
CA SER A 358 -6.94 5.36 14.66
C SER A 358 -6.43 5.62 13.23
N PRO A 359 -7.24 6.03 12.23
CA PRO A 359 -6.75 6.34 10.88
C PRO A 359 -5.68 7.44 10.87
N MET A 360 -5.90 8.50 11.66
CA MET A 360 -4.98 9.63 11.76
C MET A 360 -3.68 9.24 12.46
N LEU A 361 -3.76 8.45 13.54
CA LEU A 361 -2.58 7.93 14.25
C LEU A 361 -1.68 7.11 13.31
N PHE A 362 -2.25 6.18 12.55
CA PHE A 362 -1.48 5.40 11.59
C PHE A 362 -0.90 6.24 10.45
N SER A 363 -1.61 7.28 10.00
CA SER A 363 -1.09 8.22 8.99
C SER A 363 0.07 9.08 9.51
N VAL A 364 0.07 9.44 10.79
CA VAL A 364 1.22 10.10 11.45
C VAL A 364 2.38 9.13 11.65
N GLY A 365 2.10 7.89 12.07
CA GLY A 365 3.11 6.83 12.14
C GLY A 365 3.79 6.57 10.79
N PHE A 366 3.01 6.58 9.70
CA PHE A 366 3.52 6.58 8.33
C PHE A 366 4.49 7.73 8.09
N ILE A 367 4.12 8.99 8.36
CA ILE A 367 5.02 10.14 8.16
C ILE A 367 6.35 9.96 8.92
N VAL A 368 6.29 9.53 10.18
CA VAL A 368 7.51 9.37 11.01
C VAL A 368 8.42 8.27 10.46
N THR A 369 7.86 7.08 10.22
CA THR A 369 8.62 5.94 9.68
C THR A 369 9.17 6.23 8.29
N PHE A 370 8.32 6.72 7.38
CA PHE A 370 8.70 7.02 6.02
C PHE A 370 9.75 8.14 5.93
N LEU A 371 9.78 9.09 6.87
CA LEU A 371 10.82 10.11 6.93
C LEU A 371 12.20 9.48 7.19
N PHE A 372 12.34 8.60 8.18
CA PHE A 372 13.60 7.88 8.43
C PHE A 372 14.00 6.97 7.25
N GLY A 373 13.02 6.34 6.61
CA GLY A 373 13.23 5.59 5.36
C GLY A 373 13.74 6.46 4.22
N GLY A 374 13.14 7.63 4.02
CA GLY A 374 13.56 8.59 2.99
C GLY A 374 14.97 9.12 3.23
N LEU A 375 15.32 9.44 4.49
CA LEU A 375 16.66 9.90 4.86
C LEU A 375 17.74 8.84 4.61
N SER A 376 17.48 7.57 4.97
CA SER A 376 18.38 6.46 4.63
C SER A 376 18.44 6.17 3.13
N GLY A 377 17.36 6.46 2.37
CA GLY A 377 17.36 6.34 0.91
C GLY A 377 18.28 7.33 0.22
N VAL A 378 18.36 8.57 0.74
CA VAL A 378 19.33 9.57 0.24
C VAL A 378 20.77 9.12 0.51
N ILE A 379 21.03 8.41 1.61
CA ILE A 379 22.35 7.81 1.87
C ILE A 379 22.68 6.76 0.80
N LEU A 380 21.74 5.84 0.52
CA LEU A 380 21.91 4.77 -0.48
C LEU A 380 21.96 5.28 -1.93
N ALA A 381 21.40 6.45 -2.22
CA ALA A 381 21.49 7.09 -3.53
C ALA A 381 22.92 7.56 -3.89
N SER A 382 23.84 7.54 -2.93
CA SER A 382 25.24 7.95 -3.10
C SER A 382 26.14 6.71 -3.25
N PRO A 383 26.72 6.42 -4.44
CA PRO A 383 27.57 5.25 -4.64
C PRO A 383 28.73 5.11 -3.64
N PRO A 384 29.47 6.18 -3.26
CA PRO A 384 30.53 6.06 -2.26
C PRO A 384 30.05 5.59 -0.88
N LEU A 385 28.81 5.92 -0.50
CA LEU A 385 28.22 5.44 0.74
C LEU A 385 27.63 4.04 0.53
N ASP A 386 26.93 3.83 -0.58
CA ASP A 386 26.30 2.55 -0.93
C ASP A 386 27.32 1.42 -1.02
N PHE A 387 28.53 1.63 -1.55
CA PHE A 387 29.52 0.55 -1.68
C PHE A 387 29.82 -0.19 -0.38
N HIS A 388 29.78 0.49 0.77
CA HIS A 388 29.96 -0.14 2.08
C HIS A 388 28.70 -0.86 2.57
N VAL A 389 27.53 -0.29 2.31
CA VAL A 389 26.26 -0.77 2.88
C VAL A 389 25.41 -1.58 1.90
N SER A 390 25.83 -1.71 0.65
CA SER A 390 25.18 -2.50 -0.40
C SER A 390 25.12 -3.94 0.07
N ASP A 391 23.95 -4.57 -0.08
CA ASP A 391 23.72 -5.94 0.39
C ASP A 391 23.99 -6.18 1.89
N THR A 392 23.93 -5.14 2.74
CA THR A 392 23.97 -5.28 4.21
C THR A 392 22.57 -5.15 4.84
N TYR A 393 22.50 -5.35 6.15
CA TYR A 393 21.30 -5.06 6.94
C TYR A 393 20.86 -3.59 6.89
N PHE A 394 21.71 -2.66 6.46
CA PHE A 394 21.33 -1.25 6.30
C PHE A 394 20.30 -1.10 5.17
N VAL A 395 20.49 -1.79 4.05
CA VAL A 395 19.52 -1.82 2.95
C VAL A 395 18.23 -2.51 3.39
N VAL A 396 18.32 -3.58 4.20
CA VAL A 396 17.15 -4.24 4.78
C VAL A 396 16.37 -3.28 5.66
N ALA A 397 17.05 -2.57 6.56
CA ALA A 397 16.44 -1.57 7.45
C ALA A 397 15.80 -0.43 6.66
N HIS A 398 16.53 0.18 5.73
CA HIS A 398 16.04 1.22 4.83
C HIS A 398 14.75 0.78 4.15
N PHE A 399 14.77 -0.39 3.50
CA PHE A 399 13.65 -0.89 2.73
C PHE A 399 12.42 -1.17 3.61
N HIS A 400 12.61 -1.67 4.84
CA HIS A 400 11.50 -1.83 5.77
C HIS A 400 10.97 -0.49 6.29
N TYR A 401 11.82 0.51 6.57
CA TYR A 401 11.36 1.86 6.93
C TYR A 401 10.56 2.54 5.83
N VAL A 402 10.97 2.35 4.57
CA VAL A 402 10.26 2.86 3.40
C VAL A 402 8.98 2.07 3.17
N LEU A 403 9.06 0.75 2.99
CA LEU A 403 7.93 -0.07 2.57
C LEU A 403 6.96 -0.42 3.69
N PHE A 404 7.43 -0.89 4.85
CA PHE A 404 6.52 -1.19 5.95
C PHE A 404 5.83 0.09 6.43
N GLY A 405 6.60 1.19 6.53
CA GLY A 405 6.06 2.52 6.79
C GLY A 405 4.99 2.90 5.77
N THR A 406 5.31 2.84 4.47
CA THR A 406 4.37 3.26 3.41
C THR A 406 3.16 2.35 3.27
N ILE A 407 3.37 1.03 3.26
CA ILE A 407 2.32 0.06 2.94
C ILE A 407 1.57 -0.30 4.21
N VAL A 408 2.23 -0.82 5.24
CA VAL A 408 1.54 -1.43 6.37
C VAL A 408 0.84 -0.37 7.23
N PHE A 409 1.51 0.72 7.60
CA PHE A 409 0.85 1.79 8.36
C PHE A 409 -0.30 2.42 7.57
N ALA A 410 -0.11 2.72 6.29
CA ALA A 410 -1.17 3.32 5.49
C ALA A 410 -2.29 2.32 5.12
N THR A 411 -2.00 1.02 4.98
CA THR A 411 -3.02 -0.03 4.86
C THR A 411 -3.87 -0.05 6.11
N TYR A 412 -3.27 -0.04 7.30
CA TYR A 412 -4.05 0.04 8.54
C TYR A 412 -4.83 1.34 8.63
N ALA A 413 -4.22 2.48 8.26
CA ALA A 413 -4.93 3.76 8.20
C ALA A 413 -6.16 3.68 7.28
N GLY A 414 -5.99 3.15 6.06
CA GLY A 414 -7.06 2.97 5.08
C GLY A 414 -8.11 1.96 5.52
N ILE A 415 -7.73 0.85 6.16
CA ILE A 415 -8.68 -0.10 6.74
C ILE A 415 -9.49 0.61 7.81
N TYR A 416 -8.87 1.21 8.83
CA TYR A 416 -9.62 1.92 9.88
C TYR A 416 -10.53 3.02 9.30
N PHE A 417 -10.07 3.74 8.28
CA PHE A 417 -10.81 4.84 7.65
C PHE A 417 -12.02 4.35 6.85
N TRP A 418 -11.85 3.37 5.96
CA TRP A 418 -12.90 2.88 5.07
C TRP A 418 -13.62 1.64 5.58
N PHE A 419 -13.25 1.04 6.72
CA PHE A 419 -13.99 -0.07 7.32
C PHE A 419 -15.48 0.23 7.54
N PRO A 420 -15.89 1.37 8.13
CA PRO A 420 -17.30 1.71 8.21
C PRO A 420 -17.95 1.90 6.84
N LYS A 421 -17.19 2.36 5.85
CA LYS A 421 -17.69 2.48 4.48
C LYS A 421 -17.95 1.13 3.83
N MET A 422 -17.06 0.16 4.03
CA MET A 422 -17.16 -1.18 3.47
C MET A 422 -18.21 -2.04 4.16
N THR A 423 -18.37 -1.87 5.48
CA THR A 423 -19.13 -2.81 6.33
C THR A 423 -20.36 -2.21 7.00
N GLY A 424 -20.49 -0.88 7.02
CA GLY A 424 -21.53 -0.17 7.76
C GLY A 424 -21.32 -0.16 9.28
N ARG A 425 -20.11 -0.43 9.77
CA ARG A 425 -19.80 -0.51 11.21
C ARG A 425 -18.49 0.16 11.58
N MET A 426 -18.44 0.79 12.76
CA MET A 426 -17.21 1.38 13.29
C MET A 426 -16.27 0.32 13.88
N MET A 427 -14.97 0.56 13.73
CA MET A 427 -13.93 -0.19 14.43
C MET A 427 -13.78 0.30 15.88
N ASP A 428 -13.29 -0.57 16.78
CA ASP A 428 -13.04 -0.20 18.18
C ASP A 428 -11.76 0.65 18.28
N GLU A 429 -11.90 1.92 18.62
CA GLU A 429 -10.79 2.88 18.75
C GLU A 429 -9.79 2.52 19.86
N ARG A 430 -10.21 1.85 20.93
CA ARG A 430 -9.28 1.44 22.00
C ARG A 430 -8.35 0.35 21.50
N LEU A 431 -8.91 -0.65 20.83
CA LEU A 431 -8.13 -1.71 20.19
C LEU A 431 -7.26 -1.16 19.04
N GLY A 432 -7.77 -0.18 18.29
CA GLY A 432 -7.01 0.51 17.25
C GLY A 432 -5.76 1.23 17.79
N LYS A 433 -5.88 1.90 18.94
CA LYS A 433 -4.75 2.55 19.63
C LYS A 433 -3.73 1.55 20.18
N TRP A 434 -4.18 0.44 20.77
CA TRP A 434 -3.28 -0.64 21.20
C TRP A 434 -2.51 -1.23 20.03
N HIS A 435 -3.21 -1.51 18.93
CA HIS A 435 -2.60 -1.99 17.69
C HIS A 435 -1.56 -0.98 17.17
N PHE A 436 -1.91 0.31 17.10
CA PHE A 436 -0.98 1.36 16.66
C PHE A 436 0.30 1.38 17.48
N TRP A 437 0.21 1.47 18.81
CA TRP A 437 1.40 1.60 19.67
C TRP A 437 2.26 0.32 19.67
N ALA A 438 1.64 -0.86 19.68
CA ALA A 438 2.37 -2.12 19.57
C ALA A 438 3.12 -2.22 18.22
N THR A 439 2.47 -1.85 17.12
CA THR A 439 3.10 -1.79 15.79
C THR A 439 4.22 -0.76 15.76
N MET A 440 3.99 0.46 16.25
CA MET A 440 4.97 1.54 16.24
C MET A 440 6.23 1.19 17.02
N VAL A 441 6.07 0.70 18.26
CA VAL A 441 7.19 0.32 19.12
C VAL A 441 7.89 -0.93 18.60
N GLY A 442 7.15 -1.96 18.22
CA GLY A 442 7.71 -3.20 17.67
C GLY A 442 8.51 -2.94 16.40
N PHE A 443 7.97 -2.14 15.48
CA PHE A 443 8.63 -1.78 14.22
C PHE A 443 9.96 -1.07 14.44
N HIS A 444 9.97 0.02 15.22
CA HIS A 444 11.20 0.77 15.47
C HIS A 444 12.22 -0.07 16.24
N THR A 445 11.79 -0.85 17.23
CA THR A 445 12.69 -1.76 17.95
C THR A 445 13.31 -2.81 17.03
N THR A 446 12.57 -3.28 16.02
CA THR A 446 13.05 -4.27 15.04
C THR A 446 14.10 -3.67 14.11
N PHE A 447 13.76 -2.59 13.42
CA PHE A 447 14.51 -2.16 12.23
C PHE A 447 15.44 -0.99 12.50
N LEU A 448 15.23 -0.20 13.55
CA LEU A 448 16.12 0.93 13.84
C LEU A 448 17.54 0.40 14.08
N VAL A 449 17.63 -0.63 14.94
CA VAL A 449 18.89 -1.31 15.28
C VAL A 449 19.60 -1.94 14.08
N GLN A 450 18.86 -2.29 13.02
CA GLN A 450 19.41 -2.91 11.83
C GLN A 450 20.22 -1.94 10.95
N HIS A 451 20.00 -0.63 11.06
CA HIS A 451 20.86 0.35 10.39
C HIS A 451 22.30 0.29 10.92
N TRP A 452 22.48 0.28 12.24
CA TRP A 452 23.81 0.12 12.84
C TRP A 452 24.37 -1.27 12.55
N LEU A 453 23.56 -2.32 12.66
CA LEU A 453 23.98 -3.68 12.37
C LEU A 453 24.54 -3.85 10.94
N GLY A 454 23.88 -3.24 9.95
CA GLY A 454 24.37 -3.24 8.58
C GLY A 454 25.60 -2.37 8.36
N ALA A 455 25.65 -1.20 9.01
CA ALA A 455 26.81 -0.31 8.94
C ALA A 455 28.06 -0.90 9.60
N GLU A 456 27.89 -1.75 10.63
CA GLU A 456 28.94 -2.53 11.28
C GLU A 456 29.40 -3.73 10.43
N GLY A 457 28.70 -4.02 9.33
CA GLY A 457 29.15 -4.97 8.30
C GLY A 457 28.39 -6.29 8.24
N MET A 458 27.24 -6.45 8.93
CA MET A 458 26.45 -7.68 8.79
C MET A 458 25.78 -7.74 7.41
N PRO A 459 26.14 -8.71 6.54
CA PRO A 459 25.52 -8.85 5.23
C PRO A 459 24.09 -9.39 5.34
N ARG A 460 23.23 -9.04 4.39
CA ARG A 460 21.88 -9.61 4.29
C ARG A 460 21.93 -11.04 3.73
N ARG A 461 20.90 -11.84 4.02
CA ARG A 461 20.74 -13.24 3.56
C ARG A 461 21.71 -14.25 4.20
N TYR A 462 22.28 -13.92 5.35
CA TYR A 462 23.08 -14.86 6.14
C TYR A 462 22.16 -15.61 7.12
N ALA A 463 22.26 -16.94 7.13
CA ALA A 463 21.48 -17.79 8.04
C ALA A 463 22.08 -17.83 9.45
N ASP A 464 23.39 -17.64 9.59
CA ASP A 464 24.12 -17.60 10.85
C ASP A 464 25.18 -16.48 10.88
N TYR A 465 25.76 -16.28 12.06
CA TYR A 465 26.89 -15.37 12.30
C TYR A 465 27.70 -15.88 13.51
N LEU A 466 28.93 -15.39 13.64
CA LEU A 466 29.83 -15.81 14.72
C LEU A 466 29.65 -14.93 15.97
N PRO A 467 29.86 -15.48 17.18
CA PRO A 467 29.86 -14.68 18.40
C PRO A 467 30.91 -13.56 18.38
N THR A 468 32.03 -13.78 17.67
CA THR A 468 33.16 -12.84 17.54
C THR A 468 32.83 -11.62 16.69
N ASP A 469 31.77 -11.66 15.88
CA ASP A 469 31.40 -10.56 14.98
C ASP A 469 30.76 -9.38 15.72
N GLY A 470 30.33 -9.57 16.98
CA GLY A 470 29.71 -8.51 17.79
C GLY A 470 28.22 -8.26 17.50
N PHE A 471 27.62 -8.94 16.51
CA PHE A 471 26.24 -8.73 16.05
C PHE A 471 25.13 -9.19 17.01
N THR A 472 25.48 -9.97 18.04
CA THR A 472 24.49 -10.67 18.90
C THR A 472 23.51 -9.73 19.58
N LEU A 473 23.97 -8.60 20.12
CA LEU A 473 23.12 -7.68 20.87
C LEU A 473 22.05 -7.04 19.98
N LEU A 474 22.48 -6.47 18.84
CA LEU A 474 21.58 -5.80 17.90
C LEU A 474 20.59 -6.80 17.28
N ASN A 475 21.03 -8.02 16.96
CA ASN A 475 20.12 -9.08 16.52
C ASN A 475 19.11 -9.47 17.60
N THR A 476 19.53 -9.60 18.86
CA THR A 476 18.61 -9.92 19.96
C THR A 476 17.53 -8.83 20.12
N ILE A 477 17.92 -7.56 20.10
CA ILE A 477 16.96 -6.43 20.18
C ILE A 477 16.02 -6.45 18.97
N SER A 478 16.56 -6.63 17.76
CA SER A 478 15.77 -6.70 16.54
C SER A 478 14.74 -7.83 16.60
N THR A 479 15.12 -9.00 17.13
CA THR A 479 14.21 -10.14 17.30
C THR A 479 13.12 -9.85 18.33
N ILE A 480 13.44 -9.25 19.49
CA ILE A 480 12.41 -8.84 20.47
C ILE A 480 11.40 -7.89 19.82
N GLY A 481 11.89 -6.88 19.08
CA GLY A 481 11.04 -5.98 18.31
C GLY A 481 10.15 -6.73 17.32
N ALA A 482 10.71 -7.71 16.60
CA ALA A 482 9.98 -8.45 15.57
C ALA A 482 8.82 -9.27 16.17
N PHE A 483 9.03 -9.90 17.33
CA PHE A 483 7.96 -10.61 18.03
C PHE A 483 6.89 -9.67 18.60
N ILE A 484 7.26 -8.47 19.09
CA ILE A 484 6.29 -7.43 19.47
C ILE A 484 5.47 -7.00 18.25
N LEU A 485 6.12 -6.80 17.09
CA LEU A 485 5.48 -6.46 15.84
C LEU A 485 4.56 -7.58 15.33
N GLY A 486 4.98 -8.84 15.43
CA GLY A 486 4.13 -9.99 15.12
C GLY A 486 2.89 -10.04 16.00
N ALA A 487 3.07 -9.84 17.31
CA ALA A 487 1.98 -9.82 18.28
C ALA A 487 1.03 -8.61 18.08
N SER A 488 1.49 -7.50 17.50
CA SER A 488 0.64 -6.33 17.22
C SER A 488 -0.49 -6.63 16.23
N THR A 489 -0.36 -7.68 15.42
CA THR A 489 -1.42 -8.11 14.49
C THR A 489 -2.63 -8.73 15.20
N LEU A 490 -2.47 -9.24 16.43
CA LEU A 490 -3.54 -9.87 17.21
C LEU A 490 -4.67 -8.89 17.58
N PRO A 491 -4.41 -7.71 18.17
CA PRO A 491 -5.46 -6.73 18.43
C PRO A 491 -6.13 -6.24 17.14
N PHE A 492 -5.40 -6.19 16.00
CA PHE A 492 -5.99 -5.85 14.71
C PHE A 492 -7.00 -6.90 14.23
N ILE A 493 -6.59 -8.18 14.17
CA ILE A 493 -7.46 -9.29 13.74
C ILE A 493 -8.70 -9.36 14.64
N TRP A 494 -8.50 -9.23 15.95
CA TRP A 494 -9.60 -9.21 16.90
C TRP A 494 -10.54 -8.03 16.67
N ASN A 495 -10.02 -6.84 16.39
CA ASN A 495 -10.82 -5.65 16.10
C ASN A 495 -11.64 -5.83 14.81
N VAL A 496 -11.03 -6.33 13.72
CA VAL A 496 -11.75 -6.65 12.47
C VAL A 496 -12.90 -7.62 12.75
N PHE A 497 -12.62 -8.73 13.45
CA PHE A 497 -13.64 -9.74 13.78
C PHE A 497 -14.76 -9.16 14.66
N LYS A 498 -14.39 -8.49 15.77
CA LYS A 498 -15.34 -7.91 16.72
C LYS A 498 -16.20 -6.84 16.05
N SER A 499 -15.60 -5.92 15.31
CA SER A 499 -16.31 -4.79 14.71
C SER A 499 -17.16 -5.19 13.52
N TYR A 500 -16.73 -6.16 12.70
CA TYR A 500 -17.58 -6.69 11.63
C TYR A 500 -18.89 -7.29 12.18
N ARG A 501 -18.80 -8.01 13.31
CA ARG A 501 -19.94 -8.75 13.87
C ARG A 501 -20.77 -7.98 14.90
N TYR A 502 -20.13 -7.11 15.66
CA TYR A 502 -20.68 -6.46 16.86
C TYR A 502 -20.39 -4.95 16.94
N GLY A 503 -19.66 -4.38 15.97
CA GLY A 503 -19.33 -2.96 15.96
C GLY A 503 -20.56 -2.07 15.84
N GLU A 504 -20.41 -0.85 16.36
CA GLU A 504 -21.44 0.19 16.30
C GLU A 504 -21.88 0.41 14.85
N VAL A 505 -23.19 0.42 14.62
CA VAL A 505 -23.78 0.54 13.28
C VAL A 505 -23.72 2.00 12.85
N VAL A 506 -23.20 2.23 11.65
CA VAL A 506 -23.21 3.54 11.02
C VAL A 506 -24.54 3.74 10.32
N THR A 507 -25.25 4.82 10.67
CA THR A 507 -26.54 5.20 10.05
C THR A 507 -26.42 6.44 9.16
N VAL A 508 -25.22 6.99 9.01
CA VAL A 508 -24.92 8.21 8.24
C VAL A 508 -23.98 7.91 7.08
N ASP A 509 -23.97 8.77 6.07
CA ASP A 509 -23.10 8.61 4.89
C ASP A 509 -21.62 8.85 5.22
N ASP A 510 -21.36 9.80 6.13
CA ASP A 510 -20.03 10.19 6.59
C ASP A 510 -19.88 10.05 8.12
N PRO A 511 -19.35 8.90 8.60
CA PRO A 511 -19.10 8.69 10.03
C PRO A 511 -17.92 9.51 10.59
N TRP A 512 -17.07 10.08 9.74
CA TRP A 512 -15.92 10.91 10.16
C TRP A 512 -16.25 12.41 10.15
N GLY A 513 -17.40 12.79 9.59
CA GLY A 513 -18.02 14.11 9.64
C GLY A 513 -17.45 15.16 8.68
N TYR A 514 -16.18 15.05 8.27
CA TYR A 514 -15.51 16.02 7.38
C TYR A 514 -14.99 15.39 6.09
N GLY A 515 -15.62 14.31 5.64
CA GLY A 515 -15.32 13.59 4.40
C GLY A 515 -15.32 14.51 3.17
N ASN A 516 -14.34 14.31 2.29
CA ASN A 516 -14.06 15.24 1.19
C ASN A 516 -14.61 14.77 -0.14
N SER A 517 -14.16 13.58 -0.52
CA SER A 517 -14.38 12.93 -1.80
C SER A 517 -15.73 12.23 -1.87
N LEU A 518 -16.17 11.90 -3.10
CA LEU A 518 -17.53 11.43 -3.37
C LEU A 518 -17.93 10.16 -2.63
N GLU A 519 -17.00 9.32 -2.20
CA GLU A 519 -17.38 8.15 -1.41
C GLU A 519 -18.14 8.56 -0.15
N TRP A 520 -17.85 9.71 0.45
CA TRP A 520 -18.53 10.16 1.67
C TRP A 520 -19.92 10.76 1.41
N ALA A 521 -20.37 10.84 0.16
CA ALA A 521 -21.70 11.34 -0.23
C ALA A 521 -22.72 10.22 -0.56
N THR A 522 -22.41 8.97 -0.19
CA THR A 522 -23.32 7.82 -0.35
C THR A 522 -23.41 7.03 0.95
N THR A 523 -24.36 6.12 1.05
CA THR A 523 -24.61 5.28 2.23
C THR A 523 -23.41 4.43 2.68
N CYS A 524 -23.43 3.99 3.94
CA CYS A 524 -22.48 3.04 4.53
C CYS A 524 -23.21 1.74 4.95
N PRO A 525 -23.06 0.60 4.25
CA PRO A 525 -22.29 0.40 3.01
C PRO A 525 -23.02 0.92 1.75
N PRO A 526 -22.29 1.27 0.67
CA PRO A 526 -22.89 1.74 -0.58
C PRO A 526 -23.79 0.69 -1.27
N PRO A 527 -24.80 1.12 -2.06
CA PRO A 527 -25.59 0.22 -2.88
C PRO A 527 -24.78 -0.48 -3.99
N ARG A 528 -25.37 -1.46 -4.66
CA ARG A 528 -24.67 -2.27 -5.70
C ARG A 528 -23.98 -1.43 -6.77
N HIS A 529 -24.62 -0.35 -7.21
CA HIS A 529 -24.08 0.60 -8.20
C HIS A 529 -23.64 1.93 -7.58
N ASN A 530 -23.18 1.88 -6.33
CA ASN A 530 -22.47 2.95 -5.61
C ASN A 530 -23.29 4.17 -5.19
N PHE A 531 -24.18 4.71 -6.03
CA PHE A 531 -24.92 5.93 -5.76
C PHE A 531 -26.40 5.78 -6.11
N TYR A 532 -27.27 6.31 -5.25
CA TYR A 532 -28.66 6.59 -5.60
C TYR A 532 -28.78 7.95 -6.29
N GLU A 533 -28.04 8.93 -5.78
CA GLU A 533 -27.96 10.30 -6.29
C GLU A 533 -26.51 10.76 -6.25
N LEU A 534 -26.10 11.57 -7.23
CA LEU A 534 -24.77 12.18 -7.27
C LEU A 534 -24.86 13.65 -6.89
N PRO A 535 -24.01 14.15 -5.96
CA PRO A 535 -23.97 15.57 -5.66
C PRO A 535 -23.37 16.35 -6.83
N ARG A 536 -23.69 17.65 -6.91
CA ARG A 536 -23.12 18.52 -7.94
C ARG A 536 -21.63 18.81 -7.65
N ILE A 537 -20.75 18.34 -8.53
CA ILE A 537 -19.30 18.44 -8.35
C ILE A 537 -18.79 19.81 -8.83
N ARG A 538 -18.21 20.60 -7.90
CA ARG A 538 -17.66 21.94 -8.19
C ARG A 538 -16.21 22.14 -7.69
N SER A 539 -15.67 21.22 -6.90
CA SER A 539 -14.30 21.21 -6.37
C SER A 539 -13.71 19.81 -6.33
N GLU A 540 -12.49 19.73 -5.80
CA GLU A 540 -11.84 18.53 -5.30
C GLU A 540 -12.47 17.95 -4.01
N ARG A 541 -13.44 18.62 -3.36
CA ARG A 541 -14.10 18.16 -2.12
C ARG A 541 -15.64 18.16 -2.22
N PRO A 542 -16.23 17.41 -3.16
CA PRO A 542 -17.68 17.49 -3.43
C PRO A 542 -18.58 17.02 -2.28
N ALA A 543 -18.17 16.03 -1.47
CA ALA A 543 -18.96 15.59 -0.31
C ALA A 543 -18.93 16.64 0.81
N PHE A 544 -17.80 17.31 1.00
CA PHE A 544 -17.70 18.40 1.96
C PHE A 544 -18.61 19.58 1.56
N GLU A 545 -18.65 19.96 0.29
CA GLU A 545 -19.56 21.03 -0.18
C GLU A 545 -21.04 20.64 -0.06
N LEU A 546 -21.37 19.36 -0.22
CA LEU A 546 -22.72 18.83 -0.01
C LEU A 546 -23.15 18.96 1.46
N HIS A 547 -22.32 18.49 2.39
CA HIS A 547 -22.62 18.47 3.82
C HIS A 547 -22.48 19.85 4.48
N TYR A 548 -21.63 20.73 3.93
CA TYR A 548 -21.38 22.07 4.46
C TYR A 548 -21.60 23.18 3.41
N PRO A 549 -22.83 23.40 2.89
CA PRO A 549 -23.08 24.42 1.86
C PRO A 549 -22.72 25.84 2.31
N HIS A 550 -22.87 26.13 3.60
CA HIS A 550 -22.52 27.43 4.21
C HIS A 550 -21.01 27.70 4.24
N MET A 551 -20.17 26.67 4.05
CA MET A 551 -18.71 26.80 4.05
C MET A 551 -18.14 27.07 2.65
N VAL A 552 -18.94 26.98 1.59
CA VAL A 552 -18.45 27.08 0.20
C VAL A 552 -17.79 28.44 -0.05
N GLU A 553 -18.42 29.54 0.36
CA GLU A 553 -17.85 30.89 0.17
C GLU A 553 -16.52 31.05 0.90
N ARG A 554 -16.48 30.63 2.16
CA ARG A 554 -15.26 30.66 2.98
C ARG A 554 -14.15 29.79 2.38
N MET A 555 -14.48 28.57 1.95
CA MET A 555 -13.54 27.64 1.33
C MET A 555 -12.89 28.25 0.09
N ARG A 556 -13.60 29.05 -0.70
CA ARG A 556 -13.02 29.76 -1.86
C ARG A 556 -12.23 31.00 -1.45
N ALA A 557 -12.78 31.82 -0.56
CA ALA A 557 -12.16 33.08 -0.15
C ALA A 557 -10.81 32.87 0.57
N GLU A 558 -10.69 31.79 1.35
CA GLU A 558 -9.49 31.48 2.15
C GLU A 558 -8.56 30.45 1.47
N ALA A 559 -8.85 30.00 0.24
CA ALA A 559 -8.08 28.95 -0.44
C ALA A 559 -6.63 29.35 -0.78
N HIS A 560 -6.38 30.65 -0.94
CA HIS A 560 -5.08 31.17 -1.39
C HIS A 560 -4.50 32.13 -0.35
N VAL A 561 -3.32 31.81 0.15
CA VAL A 561 -2.54 32.71 1.02
C VAL A 561 -1.47 33.35 0.15
N GLY A 562 -1.70 34.59 -0.29
CA GLY A 562 -0.76 35.34 -1.14
C GLY A 562 -0.40 36.69 -0.51
N TRP A 563 0.83 37.15 -0.75
CA TRP A 563 1.23 38.51 -0.38
C TRP A 563 0.41 39.50 -1.21
N GLY A 564 -0.38 40.34 -0.56
CA GLY A 564 -1.37 41.23 -1.20
C GLY A 564 -2.80 40.67 -1.27
N GLY A 565 -3.06 39.47 -0.77
CA GLY A 565 -4.42 38.99 -0.52
C GLY A 565 -5.08 39.85 0.55
N LYS A 566 -6.11 40.61 0.19
CA LYS A 566 -6.84 41.47 1.13
C LYS A 566 -7.24 40.63 2.34
N ALA A 567 -6.95 41.13 3.54
CA ALA A 567 -7.51 40.57 4.77
C ALA A 567 -9.04 40.67 4.66
N HIS A 568 -9.69 39.59 4.23
CA HIS A 568 -11.13 39.55 4.11
C HIS A 568 -11.71 39.35 5.51
N HIS A 569 -12.17 40.44 6.12
CA HIS A 569 -12.99 40.39 7.32
C HIS A 569 -14.30 39.66 7.00
N VAL A 570 -14.35 38.37 7.32
CA VAL A 570 -15.61 37.64 7.36
C VAL A 570 -16.40 38.20 8.53
N LYS A 571 -17.54 38.84 8.26
CA LYS A 571 -18.50 39.18 9.31
C LYS A 571 -18.99 37.87 9.93
N GLU A 572 -18.59 37.59 11.15
CA GLU A 572 -19.25 36.56 11.96
C GLU A 572 -20.73 36.94 12.08
N LEU A 573 -21.59 36.18 11.40
CA LEU A 573 -23.03 36.27 11.57
C LEU A 573 -23.38 35.62 12.91
N HIS A 574 -23.19 36.36 14.01
CA HIS A 574 -23.88 36.09 15.26
C HIS A 574 -25.39 36.37 15.06
N LYS A 575 -26.12 35.39 14.52
CA LYS A 575 -27.57 35.31 14.74
C LYS A 575 -27.78 34.53 16.03
N VAL A 576 -27.72 35.25 17.15
CA VAL A 576 -28.34 34.81 18.41
C VAL A 576 -29.84 34.97 18.20
N SER A 577 -30.56 33.87 18.01
CA SER A 577 -32.02 33.87 18.12
C SER A 577 -32.38 34.04 19.59
N SER A 578 -33.03 35.17 19.90
CA SER A 578 -33.87 35.33 21.10
C SER A 578 -35.28 34.84 20.80
#